data_AF-A0A2T7DY02-F1
#
_entry.id   AF-A0A2T7DY02-F1
#
_cell.length_a   1.000
_cell.length_b   1.000
_cell.length_c   1.000
_cell.angle_alpha   90.00
_cell.angle_beta   90.00
_cell.angle_gamma   90.00
#
_symmetry.space_group_name_H-M   'P 1'
#
loop_
_entity.id
_entity.type
_entity.pdbx_description
1 polymer ?
#
loop_
_entity_poly.entity_id
_entity_poly.type
_entity_poly.pdbx_seq_one_letter_code
_entity_poly.pdbx_strand_id
1 'polypeptide(L)'
;MTELLKELVVEEIPTLQSSPLFLVGESYGGKLAAKIGVYVARAIRAGTLKLTLGGVVLGDSWISPDDYALSYPWLLEGVSRLDDNVVGKAIMMAVTVKQQMAAAQFVAAYSTWVDLLDLIDSKSGSVNMENFMLDTTVSSVSSNSAARPLLSPSHSQTAKNGSNTVSDTVNGFLKKKFKIIPKDFIWQEVSLRVFDALANDFMKPAINEVDELLAYGVNVTVYNGQIIQDNKRSSATCRSHEQQEGSSVHVDGDRQVSKDVVCPFQKVASVGGHACVYTLESDISKMHVR
;
A
#
# COMPACT_ATOMS: atom_id res chain seq x y z
N MET A 1 0.74 -5.17 20.32
CA MET A 1 1.31 -6.13 19.35
C MET A 1 2.59 -6.77 19.86
N THR A 2 3.62 -6.01 20.29
CA THR A 2 4.85 -6.60 20.86
C THR A 2 4.58 -7.52 22.05
N GLU A 3 3.68 -7.13 22.95
CA GLU A 3 3.27 -8.01 24.07
C GLU A 3 2.55 -9.28 23.59
N LEU A 4 1.70 -9.18 22.56
CA LEU A 4 1.07 -10.36 21.96
C LEU A 4 2.11 -11.30 21.34
N LEU A 5 3.11 -10.75 20.65
CA LEU A 5 4.19 -11.56 20.07
C LEU A 5 5.05 -12.21 21.16
N LYS A 6 5.34 -11.51 22.25
CA LYS A 6 6.04 -12.09 23.41
C LYS A 6 5.23 -13.26 23.97
N GLU A 7 3.95 -13.06 24.25
CA GLU A 7 3.07 -14.11 24.77
C GLU A 7 3.03 -15.32 23.83
N LEU A 8 2.81 -15.09 22.53
CA LEU A 8 2.69 -16.15 21.54
C LEU A 8 4.00 -16.96 21.38
N VAL A 9 5.14 -16.27 21.40
CA VAL A 9 6.46 -16.88 21.11
C VAL A 9 7.11 -17.49 22.35
N VAL A 10 6.84 -16.94 23.53
CA VAL A 10 7.43 -17.42 24.78
C VAL A 10 6.55 -18.48 25.42
N GLU A 11 5.25 -18.23 25.52
CA GLU A 11 4.34 -19.05 26.32
C GLU A 11 3.60 -20.09 25.48
N GLU A 12 3.03 -19.70 24.34
CA GLU A 12 2.08 -20.55 23.61
C GLU A 12 2.75 -21.44 22.54
N ILE A 13 3.71 -20.90 21.78
CA ILE A 13 4.37 -21.60 20.66
C ILE A 13 5.89 -21.39 20.69
N PRO A 14 6.62 -22.03 21.64
CA PRO A 14 8.06 -21.84 21.81
C PRO A 14 8.92 -22.17 20.58
N THR A 15 8.42 -23.04 19.69
CA THR A 15 9.08 -23.40 18.44
C THR A 15 9.22 -22.21 17.47
N LEU A 16 8.48 -21.12 17.66
CA LEU A 16 8.64 -19.90 16.88
C LEU A 16 9.97 -19.19 17.15
N GLN A 17 10.61 -19.41 18.30
CA GLN A 17 11.89 -18.77 18.64
C GLN A 17 13.03 -19.15 17.69
N SER A 18 12.99 -20.36 17.13
CA SER A 18 13.98 -20.84 16.16
C SER A 18 13.61 -20.55 14.69
N SER A 19 12.43 -19.99 14.44
CA SER A 19 11.92 -19.73 13.10
C SER A 19 12.05 -18.24 12.75
N PRO A 20 12.40 -17.89 11.49
CA PRO A 20 12.39 -16.51 11.06
C PRO A 20 10.94 -15.98 10.98
N LEU A 21 10.68 -14.86 11.66
CA LEU A 21 9.41 -14.14 11.60
C LEU A 21 9.39 -13.22 10.37
N PHE A 22 8.36 -13.36 9.54
CA PHE A 22 8.07 -12.41 8.46
C PHE A 22 6.78 -11.65 8.78
N LEU A 23 6.82 -10.33 8.63
CA LEU A 23 5.65 -9.46 8.78
C LEU A 23 5.18 -9.05 7.40
N VAL A 24 4.01 -9.53 6.98
CA VAL A 24 3.44 -9.26 5.66
C VAL A 24 2.19 -8.43 5.84
N GLY A 25 2.07 -7.33 5.09
CA GLY A 25 0.91 -6.45 5.14
C GLY A 25 0.55 -5.94 3.75
N GLU A 26 -0.76 -5.78 3.51
CA GLU A 26 -1.32 -5.24 2.27
C GLU A 26 -2.08 -3.94 2.56
N SER A 27 -2.10 -2.98 1.63
CA SER A 27 -2.83 -1.72 1.79
C SER A 27 -2.42 -1.01 3.09
N TYR A 28 -3.37 -0.58 3.92
CA TYR A 28 -3.07 -0.01 5.25
C TYR A 28 -2.33 -1.00 6.17
N GLY A 29 -2.49 -2.30 5.96
CA GLY A 29 -1.75 -3.36 6.64
C GLY A 29 -0.24 -3.26 6.44
N GLY A 30 0.24 -2.72 5.31
CA GLY A 30 1.67 -2.45 5.10
C GLY A 30 2.23 -1.45 6.09
N LYS A 31 1.48 -0.37 6.38
CA LYS A 31 1.84 0.61 7.41
C LYS A 31 1.92 -0.03 8.80
N LEU A 32 1.00 -0.95 9.09
CA LEU A 32 1.04 -1.71 10.33
C LEU A 32 2.25 -2.65 10.35
N ALA A 33 2.55 -3.35 9.26
CA ALA A 33 3.69 -4.25 9.15
C ALA A 33 5.02 -3.51 9.35
N ALA A 34 5.21 -2.33 8.75
CA ALA A 34 6.39 -1.49 8.97
C ALA A 34 6.53 -1.07 10.43
N LYS A 35 5.46 -0.53 11.03
CA LYS A 35 5.45 -0.10 12.45
C LYS A 35 5.71 -1.26 13.41
N ILE A 36 5.05 -2.40 13.21
CA ILE A 36 5.27 -3.60 14.01
C ILE A 36 6.71 -4.11 13.82
N GLY A 37 7.22 -4.08 12.59
CA GLY A 37 8.61 -4.43 12.28
C GLY A 37 9.59 -3.61 13.10
N VAL A 38 9.42 -2.28 13.15
CA VAL A 38 10.27 -1.41 13.99
C VAL A 38 10.20 -1.81 15.45
N TYR A 39 9.00 -2.03 16.01
CA TYR A 39 8.86 -2.46 17.40
C TYR A 39 9.54 -3.80 17.68
N VAL A 40 9.41 -4.77 16.77
CA VAL A 40 10.05 -6.09 16.88
C VAL A 40 11.57 -5.96 16.77
N ALA A 41 12.07 -5.22 15.79
CA ALA A 41 13.51 -5.01 15.58
C ALA A 41 14.15 -4.34 16.81
N ARG A 42 13.51 -3.29 17.37
CA ARG A 42 13.95 -2.65 18.62
C ARG A 42 13.96 -3.64 19.79
N ALA A 43 12.90 -4.43 19.95
CA ALA A 43 12.80 -5.40 21.05
C ALA A 43 13.85 -6.52 20.98
N ILE A 44 14.14 -7.02 19.77
CA ILE A 44 15.20 -8.00 19.51
C ILE A 44 16.57 -7.41 19.84
N ARG A 45 16.87 -6.20 19.35
CA ARG A 45 18.15 -5.50 19.63
C ARG A 45 18.34 -5.20 21.11
N ALA A 46 17.26 -4.90 21.83
CA ALA A 46 17.28 -4.72 23.27
C ALA A 46 17.36 -6.04 24.07
N GLY A 47 17.33 -7.20 23.41
CA GLY A 47 17.35 -8.52 24.07
C GLY A 47 16.05 -8.90 24.80
N THR A 48 14.99 -8.10 24.65
CA THR A 48 13.68 -8.31 25.31
C THR A 48 12.75 -9.24 24.55
N LEU A 49 13.10 -9.59 23.31
CA LEU A 49 12.37 -10.51 22.45
C LEU A 49 13.37 -11.42 21.75
N LYS A 50 13.29 -12.74 21.98
CA LYS A 50 14.18 -13.73 21.38
C LYS A 50 13.56 -14.31 20.12
N LEU A 51 13.79 -13.64 18.99
CA LEU A 51 13.33 -14.02 17.67
C LEU A 51 14.33 -13.59 16.61
N THR A 52 14.25 -14.21 15.44
CA THR A 52 14.87 -13.68 14.23
C THR A 52 13.81 -12.98 13.40
N LEU A 53 13.97 -11.68 13.13
CA LEU A 53 13.13 -10.97 12.17
C LEU A 53 13.68 -11.23 10.76
N GLY A 54 13.01 -12.09 9.99
CA GLY A 54 13.41 -12.48 8.64
C GLY A 54 13.15 -11.41 7.58
N GLY A 55 12.14 -10.56 7.80
CA GLY A 55 11.87 -9.41 6.94
C GLY A 55 10.47 -8.83 7.12
N VAL A 56 10.25 -7.71 6.44
CA VAL A 56 8.95 -7.03 6.33
C VAL A 56 8.56 -6.98 4.84
N VAL A 57 7.35 -7.39 4.52
CA VAL A 57 6.83 -7.42 3.15
C VAL A 57 5.60 -6.52 3.05
N LEU A 58 5.64 -5.60 2.10
CA LEU A 58 4.68 -4.53 1.90
C LEU A 58 4.05 -4.71 0.51
N GLY A 59 2.85 -5.29 0.46
CA GLY A 59 2.07 -5.46 -0.76
C GLY A 59 1.14 -4.27 -0.97
N ASP A 60 1.14 -3.62 -2.13
CA ASP A 60 0.17 -2.56 -2.48
C ASP A 60 -0.14 -1.59 -1.33
N SER A 61 0.93 -1.15 -0.66
CA SER A 61 0.85 -0.70 0.73
C SER A 61 0.74 0.81 0.86
N TRP A 62 -0.18 1.28 1.71
CA TRP A 62 -0.41 2.70 1.97
C TRP A 62 0.69 3.33 2.86
N ILE A 63 1.92 3.42 2.36
CA ILE A 63 3.13 3.89 3.08
C ILE A 63 3.39 5.38 2.89
N SER A 64 3.18 5.92 1.68
CA SER A 64 3.46 7.32 1.32
C SER A 64 2.24 8.01 0.69
N PRO A 65 1.25 8.42 1.50
CA PRO A 65 -0.04 8.92 1.00
C PRO A 65 0.03 10.06 -0.02
N ASP A 66 1.04 10.94 0.07
CA ASP A 66 1.23 12.04 -0.87
C ASP A 66 1.81 11.58 -2.22
N ASP A 67 2.72 10.60 -2.22
CA ASP A 67 3.19 10.00 -3.48
C ASP A 67 2.05 9.28 -4.21
N TYR A 68 1.20 8.58 -3.47
CA TYR A 68 -0.05 8.02 -4.00
C TYR A 68 -0.96 9.12 -4.56
N ALA A 69 -1.21 10.19 -3.81
CA ALA A 69 -2.07 11.27 -4.30
C ALA A 69 -1.55 11.86 -5.62
N LEU A 70 -0.23 11.98 -5.77
CA LEU A 70 0.40 12.50 -6.97
C LEU A 70 0.43 11.50 -8.13
N SER A 71 0.51 10.19 -7.89
CA SER A 71 0.65 9.18 -8.95
C SER A 71 -0.65 8.95 -9.73
N TYR A 72 -1.79 9.03 -9.05
CA TYR A 72 -3.11 8.72 -9.60
C TYR A 72 -3.50 9.55 -10.84
N PRO A 73 -3.36 10.90 -10.83
CA PRO A 73 -3.68 11.72 -12.01
C PRO A 73 -2.86 11.37 -13.24
N TRP A 74 -1.53 11.24 -13.08
CA TRP A 74 -0.60 10.92 -14.17
C TRP A 74 -0.83 9.53 -14.75
N LEU A 75 -1.12 8.54 -13.89
CA LEU A 75 -1.39 7.20 -14.36
C LEU A 75 -2.65 7.18 -15.24
N LEU A 76 -3.73 7.82 -14.78
CA LEU A 76 -4.99 7.83 -15.52
C LEU A 76 -4.94 8.65 -16.80
N GLU A 77 -4.19 9.74 -16.83
CA GLU A 77 -3.84 10.44 -18.07
C GLU A 77 -3.18 9.46 -19.05
N GLY A 78 -2.12 8.79 -18.60
CA GLY A 78 -1.32 7.87 -19.41
C GLY A 78 -2.02 6.58 -19.81
N VAL A 79 -3.24 6.32 -19.34
CA VAL A 79 -4.11 5.24 -19.83
C VAL A 79 -5.42 5.77 -20.43
N SER A 80 -5.45 7.06 -20.77
CA SER A 80 -6.58 7.76 -21.42
C SER A 80 -7.90 7.68 -20.63
N ARG A 81 -7.79 7.60 -19.30
CA ARG A 81 -8.91 7.65 -18.37
C ARG A 81 -9.23 9.07 -17.89
N LEU A 82 -8.26 9.99 -17.91
CA LEU A 82 -8.49 11.41 -17.63
C LEU A 82 -7.99 12.25 -18.80
N ASP A 83 -8.72 13.34 -19.09
CA ASP A 83 -8.29 14.36 -20.05
C ASP A 83 -7.34 15.38 -19.40
N ASP A 84 -6.55 16.07 -20.23
CA ASP A 84 -5.53 17.04 -19.80
C ASP A 84 -6.09 18.15 -18.89
N ASN A 85 -7.34 18.58 -19.10
CA ASN A 85 -7.96 19.64 -18.30
C ASN A 85 -8.27 19.16 -16.88
N VAL A 86 -8.70 17.90 -16.73
CA VAL A 86 -8.96 17.29 -15.43
C VAL A 86 -7.66 16.95 -14.70
N VAL A 87 -6.65 16.47 -15.42
CA VAL A 87 -5.34 16.08 -14.86
C VAL A 87 -4.67 17.26 -14.14
N GLY A 88 -4.66 18.44 -14.75
CA GLY A 88 -4.09 19.64 -14.12
C GLY A 88 -4.76 19.98 -12.79
N LYS A 89 -6.10 19.88 -12.72
CA LYS A 89 -6.85 20.11 -11.47
C LYS A 89 -6.54 19.04 -10.42
N ALA A 90 -6.53 17.77 -10.82
CA ALA A 90 -6.25 16.66 -9.94
C ALA A 90 -4.83 16.73 -9.34
N ILE A 91 -3.83 17.14 -10.13
CA ILE A 91 -2.46 17.39 -9.66
C ILE A 91 -2.42 18.51 -8.61
N MET A 92 -3.13 19.62 -8.81
CA MET A 92 -3.18 20.70 -7.81
C MET A 92 -3.77 20.23 -6.47
N MET A 93 -4.78 19.37 -6.51
CA MET A 93 -5.35 18.77 -5.29
C MET A 93 -4.34 17.82 -4.62
N ALA A 94 -3.64 16.99 -5.37
CA ALA A 94 -2.57 16.13 -4.86
C ALA A 94 -1.40 16.92 -4.22
N VAL A 95 -1.00 18.04 -4.82
CA VAL A 95 -0.03 18.96 -4.23
C VAL A 95 -0.55 19.56 -2.91
N THR A 96 -1.85 19.88 -2.85
CA THR A 96 -2.48 20.38 -1.62
C THR A 96 -2.45 19.32 -0.51
N VAL A 97 -2.73 18.05 -0.83
CA VAL A 97 -2.58 16.92 0.11
C VAL A 97 -1.16 16.88 0.68
N LYS A 98 -0.15 16.95 -0.19
CA LYS A 98 1.27 16.95 0.22
C LYS A 98 1.60 18.12 1.17
N GLN A 99 1.12 19.32 0.87
CA GLN A 99 1.33 20.50 1.71
C GLN A 99 0.65 20.37 3.08
N GLN A 100 -0.59 19.90 3.11
CA GLN A 100 -1.32 19.66 4.37
C GLN A 100 -0.62 18.58 5.21
N MET A 101 -0.12 17.51 4.59
CA MET A 101 0.67 16.48 5.28
C MET A 101 1.96 17.04 5.87
N ALA A 102 2.71 17.86 5.11
CA ALA A 102 3.92 18.52 5.60
C ALA A 102 3.64 19.46 6.78
N ALA A 103 2.46 20.08 6.82
CA ALA A 103 1.97 20.90 7.94
C ALA A 103 1.33 20.09 9.09
N ALA A 104 1.42 18.75 9.05
CA ALA A 104 0.77 17.82 9.99
C ALA A 104 -0.76 17.96 10.10
N GLN A 105 -1.41 18.53 9.08
CA GLN A 105 -2.86 18.69 8.98
C GLN A 105 -3.51 17.43 8.37
N PHE A 106 -3.33 16.28 9.01
CA PHE A 106 -3.69 14.97 8.43
C PHE A 106 -5.18 14.79 8.13
N VAL A 107 -6.08 15.37 8.94
CA VAL A 107 -7.52 15.33 8.69
C VAL A 107 -7.89 16.18 7.46
N ALA A 108 -7.26 17.34 7.29
CA ALA A 108 -7.47 18.18 6.11
C ALA A 108 -6.93 17.49 4.85
N ALA A 109 -5.73 16.89 4.94
CA ALA A 109 -5.15 16.06 3.90
C ALA A 109 -6.07 14.92 3.48
N TYR A 110 -6.70 14.25 4.45
CA TYR A 110 -7.65 13.18 4.16
C TYR A 110 -8.89 13.70 3.43
N SER A 111 -9.44 14.85 3.83
CA SER A 111 -10.56 15.48 3.14
C SER A 111 -10.21 15.82 1.69
N THR A 112 -9.07 16.47 1.45
CA THR A 112 -8.64 16.83 0.10
C THR A 112 -8.31 15.60 -0.76
N TRP A 113 -7.80 14.53 -0.14
CA TRP A 113 -7.63 13.23 -0.79
C TRP A 113 -8.96 12.63 -1.25
N VAL A 114 -10.00 12.64 -0.40
CA VAL A 114 -11.34 12.19 -0.78
C VAL A 114 -11.91 13.03 -1.91
N ASP A 115 -11.78 14.37 -1.85
CA ASP A 115 -12.24 15.25 -2.92
C ASP A 115 -11.51 14.97 -4.25
N LEU A 116 -10.23 14.58 -4.20
CA LEU A 116 -9.46 14.18 -5.37
C LEU A 116 -10.00 12.88 -5.97
N LEU A 117 -10.31 11.88 -5.13
CA LEU A 117 -10.93 10.63 -5.57
C LEU A 117 -12.30 10.87 -6.22
N ASP A 118 -13.13 11.74 -5.65
CA ASP A 118 -14.44 12.10 -6.19
C ASP A 118 -14.31 12.81 -7.55
N LEU A 119 -13.31 13.69 -7.71
CA LEU A 119 -13.01 14.30 -8.99
C LEU A 119 -12.63 13.24 -10.03
N ILE A 120 -11.76 12.29 -9.66
CA ILE A 120 -11.33 11.22 -10.57
C ILE A 120 -12.52 10.35 -10.97
N ASP A 121 -13.33 9.88 -10.03
CA ASP A 121 -14.50 9.03 -10.29
C ASP A 121 -15.46 9.72 -11.29
N SER A 122 -15.80 10.98 -11.03
CA SER A 122 -16.73 11.76 -11.87
C SER A 122 -16.22 12.08 -13.27
N LYS A 123 -14.92 11.91 -13.53
CA LYS A 123 -14.26 12.29 -14.80
C LYS A 123 -13.60 11.13 -15.55
N SER A 124 -13.57 9.94 -14.97
CA SER A 124 -12.89 8.77 -15.54
C SER A 124 -13.81 7.67 -16.09
N GLY A 125 -15.12 7.92 -16.08
CA GLY A 125 -16.11 6.88 -16.34
C GLY A 125 -16.27 5.93 -15.15
N SER A 126 -16.11 6.43 -13.91
CA SER A 126 -16.12 5.64 -12.68
C SER A 126 -15.09 4.53 -12.68
N VAL A 127 -13.83 4.86 -13.00
CA VAL A 127 -12.73 3.89 -12.95
C VAL A 127 -12.62 3.27 -11.55
N ASN A 128 -12.30 1.98 -11.49
CA ASN A 128 -12.01 1.34 -10.22
C ASN A 128 -10.58 1.70 -9.77
N MET A 129 -10.47 2.31 -8.60
CA MET A 129 -9.22 2.85 -8.07
C MET A 129 -8.22 1.78 -7.60
N GLU A 130 -8.70 0.56 -7.36
CA GLU A 130 -7.88 -0.62 -7.06
C GLU A 130 -7.48 -1.36 -8.33
N ASN A 131 -8.20 -1.17 -9.45
CA ASN A 131 -7.88 -1.82 -10.71
C ASN A 131 -8.39 -0.97 -11.89
N PHE A 132 -7.50 -0.16 -12.48
CA PHE A 132 -7.90 0.82 -13.50
C PHE A 132 -8.41 0.18 -14.82
N MET A 133 -8.28 -1.14 -14.97
CA MET A 133 -8.85 -1.92 -16.06
C MET A 133 -10.35 -2.20 -15.88
N LEU A 134 -10.90 -1.93 -14.70
CA LEU A 134 -12.30 -2.13 -14.36
C LEU A 134 -12.99 -0.78 -14.13
N ASP A 135 -14.31 -0.79 -14.27
CA ASP A 135 -15.19 0.31 -13.87
C ASP A 135 -15.97 -0.12 -12.63
N THR A 136 -16.15 0.80 -11.68
CA THR A 136 -16.85 0.56 -10.40
C THR A 136 -18.33 0.21 -10.60
N THR A 137 -18.91 0.51 -11.77
CA THR A 137 -20.36 0.38 -12.03
C THR A 137 -20.80 -0.88 -12.80
N VAL A 138 -19.88 -1.79 -13.18
CA VAL A 138 -20.28 -3.06 -13.83
C VAL A 138 -20.59 -4.18 -12.83
N SER A 139 -21.50 -3.92 -11.88
CA SER A 139 -22.33 -4.94 -11.18
C SER A 139 -23.50 -4.29 -10.41
N SER A 140 -24.56 -3.91 -11.14
CA SER A 140 -25.97 -3.73 -10.73
C SER A 140 -26.35 -3.20 -9.32
N VAL A 141 -27.25 -2.20 -9.36
CA VAL A 141 -28.26 -1.73 -8.39
C VAL A 141 -27.84 -0.99 -7.10
N SER A 142 -28.11 0.32 -7.14
CA SER A 142 -28.78 1.12 -6.11
C SER A 142 -28.24 1.07 -4.68
N SER A 143 -27.51 2.10 -4.27
CA SER A 143 -27.56 2.59 -2.88
C SER A 143 -27.09 4.05 -2.82
N ASN A 144 -28.01 4.94 -2.42
CA ASN A 144 -27.68 6.28 -1.95
C ASN A 144 -26.79 6.18 -0.71
N SER A 145 -25.51 6.44 -0.88
CA SER A 145 -24.66 6.85 0.22
C SER A 145 -23.46 7.60 -0.37
N ALA A 146 -23.27 8.85 0.03
CA ALA A 146 -22.03 9.60 -0.12
C ALA A 146 -20.90 8.99 0.73
N ALA A 147 -20.75 7.67 0.66
CA ALA A 147 -19.88 6.88 1.50
C ALA A 147 -18.63 6.54 0.70
N ARG A 148 -17.59 7.35 0.92
CA ARG A 148 -16.18 6.97 0.97
C ARG A 148 -15.74 6.01 -0.15
N PRO A 149 -15.09 6.53 -1.22
CA PRO A 149 -14.62 5.74 -2.37
C PRO A 149 -13.70 4.54 -2.04
N LEU A 150 -13.21 4.44 -0.80
CA LEU A 150 -12.18 3.49 -0.35
C LEU A 150 -12.75 2.24 0.36
N LEU A 151 -14.08 2.08 0.46
CA LEU A 151 -14.69 0.93 1.12
C LEU A 151 -15.10 -0.15 0.11
N SER A 152 -14.08 -0.86 -0.37
CA SER A 152 -14.11 -2.16 -1.07
C SER A 152 -14.87 -2.25 -2.41
N PRO A 153 -14.37 -3.07 -3.34
CA PRO A 153 -15.06 -3.34 -4.58
C PRO A 153 -16.33 -4.15 -4.27
N SER A 154 -17.48 -3.62 -4.69
CA SER A 154 -18.69 -4.44 -4.83
C SER A 154 -18.44 -5.50 -5.89
N HIS A 155 -17.86 -6.64 -5.50
CA HIS A 155 -18.01 -7.89 -6.24
C HIS A 155 -19.44 -8.40 -5.99
N SER A 156 -20.40 -7.69 -6.56
CA SER A 156 -21.78 -8.14 -6.72
C SER A 156 -21.77 -9.24 -7.79
N GLN A 157 -21.26 -10.41 -7.41
CA GLN A 157 -21.62 -11.64 -8.09
C GLN A 157 -23.08 -11.90 -7.72
N THR A 158 -23.98 -11.59 -8.64
CA THR A 158 -25.40 -11.97 -8.56
C THR A 158 -25.50 -13.45 -8.19
N ALA A 159 -25.84 -13.71 -6.92
CA ALA A 159 -25.95 -15.04 -6.37
C ALA A 159 -27.15 -15.77 -6.98
N LYS A 160 -26.88 -16.82 -7.76
CA LYS A 160 -27.81 -17.93 -7.93
C LYS A 160 -27.39 -19.05 -6.99
N ASN A 161 -28.24 -19.31 -5.99
CA ASN A 161 -28.26 -20.45 -5.06
C ASN A 161 -26.95 -20.81 -4.30
N GLY A 162 -26.92 -20.43 -3.01
CA GLY A 162 -25.93 -20.85 -2.01
C GLY A 162 -24.90 -19.77 -1.74
N SER A 163 -25.17 -18.90 -0.76
CA SER A 163 -24.27 -17.79 -0.42
C SER A 163 -22.98 -18.32 0.22
N ASN A 164 -21.89 -18.37 -0.56
CA ASN A 164 -20.56 -18.82 -0.15
C ASN A 164 -19.65 -17.64 0.23
N THR A 165 -20.19 -16.56 0.81
CA THR A 165 -19.37 -15.41 1.17
C THR A 165 -18.52 -15.72 2.41
N VAL A 166 -17.41 -14.99 2.58
CA VAL A 166 -16.59 -15.05 3.81
C VAL A 166 -17.46 -14.71 5.03
N SER A 167 -18.33 -13.70 4.91
CA SER A 167 -19.23 -13.30 5.98
C SER A 167 -20.15 -14.44 6.42
N ASP A 168 -20.79 -15.14 5.48
CA ASP A 168 -21.68 -16.26 5.80
C ASP A 168 -20.91 -17.42 6.44
N THR A 169 -19.69 -17.67 5.98
CA THR A 169 -18.80 -18.70 6.50
C THR A 169 -18.40 -18.42 7.95
N VAL A 170 -17.93 -17.20 8.23
CA VAL A 170 -17.49 -16.79 9.57
C VAL A 170 -18.67 -16.73 10.53
N ASN A 171 -19.76 -16.07 10.13
CA ASN A 171 -20.96 -15.93 10.97
C ASN A 171 -21.77 -17.24 11.10
N GLY A 172 -21.55 -18.20 10.20
CA GLY A 172 -22.19 -19.51 10.20
C GLY A 172 -21.44 -20.57 11.00
N PHE A 173 -20.80 -21.50 10.29
CA PHE A 173 -20.26 -22.71 10.93
C PHE A 173 -18.98 -22.43 11.73
N LEU A 174 -18.14 -21.47 11.33
CA LEU A 174 -16.90 -21.16 12.05
C LEU A 174 -17.19 -20.59 13.43
N LYS A 175 -18.17 -19.69 13.56
CA LYS A 175 -18.64 -19.18 14.85
C LYS A 175 -19.07 -20.31 15.80
N LYS A 176 -19.80 -21.30 15.29
CA LYS A 176 -20.22 -22.49 16.06
C LYS A 176 -19.04 -23.39 16.44
N LYS A 177 -18.04 -23.51 15.56
CA LYS A 177 -16.88 -24.36 15.75
C LYS A 177 -15.88 -23.79 16.76
N PHE A 178 -15.52 -22.52 16.63
CA PHE A 178 -14.48 -21.91 17.47
C PHE A 178 -14.95 -21.60 18.89
N LYS A 179 -16.25 -21.35 19.11
CA LYS A 179 -16.87 -21.08 20.43
C LYS A 179 -16.29 -19.89 21.22
N ILE A 180 -15.26 -19.20 20.72
CA ILE A 180 -14.67 -17.99 21.30
C ILE A 180 -15.35 -16.68 20.83
N ILE A 181 -16.10 -16.74 19.72
CA ILE A 181 -16.76 -15.57 19.14
C ILE A 181 -18.12 -15.38 19.86
N PRO A 182 -18.39 -14.21 20.47
CA PRO A 182 -19.64 -13.96 21.19
C PRO A 182 -20.88 -14.19 20.32
N LYS A 183 -21.94 -14.78 20.89
CA LYS A 183 -23.15 -15.19 20.14
C LYS A 183 -23.86 -14.00 19.47
N ASP A 184 -23.82 -12.84 20.09
CA ASP A 184 -24.40 -11.57 19.66
C ASP A 184 -23.49 -10.77 18.71
N PHE A 185 -22.22 -11.15 18.56
CA PHE A 185 -21.29 -10.46 17.66
C PHE A 185 -21.44 -10.90 16.20
N ILE A 186 -21.74 -9.99 15.28
CA ILE A 186 -21.74 -10.28 13.84
C ILE A 186 -20.40 -9.83 13.27
N TRP A 187 -19.63 -10.78 12.74
CA TRP A 187 -18.38 -10.49 12.05
C TRP A 187 -18.65 -9.74 10.75
N GLN A 188 -17.79 -8.76 10.47
CA GLN A 188 -17.78 -7.96 9.25
C GLN A 188 -16.35 -7.90 8.74
N GLU A 189 -16.19 -7.81 7.43
CA GLU A 189 -14.88 -7.72 6.77
C GLU A 189 -14.13 -6.43 7.14
N VAL A 190 -14.88 -5.34 7.28
CA VAL A 190 -14.37 -4.01 7.65
C VAL A 190 -15.18 -3.43 8.80
N SER A 191 -14.54 -2.58 9.61
CA SER A 191 -15.20 -1.85 10.68
C SER A 191 -15.12 -0.34 10.44
N LEU A 192 -16.25 0.27 10.09
CA LEU A 192 -16.34 1.71 9.89
C LEU A 192 -15.92 2.50 11.13
N ARG A 193 -16.24 1.99 12.33
CA ARG A 193 -15.84 2.63 13.59
C ARG A 193 -14.33 2.67 13.77
N VAL A 194 -13.64 1.59 13.40
CA VAL A 194 -12.17 1.53 13.46
C VAL A 194 -11.58 2.46 12.41
N PHE A 195 -12.13 2.46 11.19
CA PHE A 195 -11.70 3.35 10.13
C PHE A 195 -11.83 4.83 10.53
N ASP A 196 -12.96 5.23 11.12
CA ASP A 196 -13.19 6.59 11.63
C ASP A 196 -12.21 6.97 12.75
N ALA A 197 -11.95 6.04 13.68
CA ALA A 197 -10.98 6.26 14.76
C ALA A 197 -9.55 6.45 14.23
N LEU A 198 -9.23 5.87 13.07
CA LEU A 198 -7.91 5.96 12.42
C LEU A 198 -7.82 7.10 11.39
N ALA A 199 -8.86 7.92 11.20
CA ALA A 199 -8.87 8.95 10.17
C ALA A 199 -7.68 9.93 10.27
N ASN A 200 -7.23 10.26 11.49
CA ASN A 200 -6.07 11.14 11.72
C ASN A 200 -4.71 10.45 11.47
N ASP A 201 -4.67 9.11 11.48
CA ASP A 201 -3.46 8.33 11.21
C ASP A 201 -3.36 7.88 9.75
N PHE A 202 -4.48 7.90 9.02
CA PHE A 202 -4.56 7.41 7.65
C PHE A 202 -3.56 8.13 6.73
N MET A 203 -3.47 9.46 6.82
CA MET A 203 -2.58 10.29 6.00
C MET A 203 -1.16 10.46 6.56
N LYS A 204 -0.84 9.87 7.72
CA LYS A 204 0.54 9.91 8.23
C LYS A 204 1.42 8.96 7.41
N PRO A 205 2.54 9.39 6.82
CA PRO A 205 3.43 8.48 6.12
C PRO A 205 4.07 7.48 7.11
N ALA A 206 4.53 6.35 6.57
CA ALA A 206 5.24 5.31 7.32
C ALA A 206 6.65 5.04 6.76
N ILE A 207 7.18 5.99 5.99
CA ILE A 207 8.50 5.90 5.34
C ILE A 207 9.60 5.85 6.41
N ASN A 208 9.49 6.64 7.47
CA ASN A 208 10.48 6.66 8.56
C ASN A 208 10.62 5.29 9.24
N GLU A 209 9.53 4.53 9.37
CA GLU A 209 9.60 3.17 9.89
C GLU A 209 10.30 2.22 8.92
N VAL A 210 10.15 2.43 7.61
CA VAL A 210 10.92 1.68 6.59
C VAL A 210 12.40 2.05 6.66
N ASP A 211 12.74 3.34 6.78
CA ASP A 211 14.12 3.83 6.94
C ASP A 211 14.80 3.16 8.12
N GLU A 212 14.12 3.13 9.27
CA GLU A 212 14.64 2.53 10.48
C GLU A 212 14.85 1.01 10.34
N LEU A 213 13.91 0.31 9.70
CA LEU A 213 14.05 -1.12 9.40
C LEU A 213 15.29 -1.40 8.55
N LEU A 214 15.48 -0.63 7.48
CA LEU A 214 16.65 -0.75 6.61
C LEU A 214 17.95 -0.43 7.37
N ALA A 215 17.94 0.60 8.21
CA ALA A 215 19.08 0.97 9.05
C ALA A 215 19.45 -0.13 10.07
N TYR A 216 18.48 -0.93 10.52
CA TYR A 216 18.72 -2.13 11.34
C TYR A 216 19.16 -3.36 10.53
N GLY A 217 19.27 -3.26 9.20
CA GLY A 217 19.61 -4.38 8.32
C GLY A 217 18.46 -5.36 8.12
N VAL A 218 17.21 -4.95 8.37
CA VAL A 218 16.04 -5.77 8.10
C VAL A 218 15.71 -5.69 6.61
N ASN A 219 15.51 -6.85 5.98
CA ASN A 219 15.05 -6.90 4.60
C ASN A 219 13.62 -6.39 4.50
N VAL A 220 13.41 -5.33 3.71
CA VAL A 220 12.09 -4.82 3.37
C VAL A 220 11.81 -5.09 1.89
N THR A 221 10.78 -5.88 1.61
CA THR A 221 10.31 -6.18 0.25
C THR A 221 9.04 -5.39 -0.01
N VAL A 222 9.01 -4.62 -1.10
CA VAL A 222 7.77 -4.00 -1.60
C VAL A 222 7.36 -4.70 -2.88
N TYR A 223 6.08 -5.03 -3.00
CA TYR A 223 5.50 -5.52 -4.24
C TYR A 223 4.18 -4.81 -4.50
N ASN A 224 3.88 -4.58 -5.78
CA ASN A 224 2.68 -3.89 -6.19
C ASN A 224 2.07 -4.59 -7.41
N GLY A 225 0.74 -4.65 -7.46
CA GLY A 225 0.00 -5.08 -8.63
C GLY A 225 0.13 -4.05 -9.75
N GLN A 226 0.55 -4.49 -10.94
CA GLN A 226 0.81 -3.58 -12.06
C GLN A 226 -0.43 -2.81 -12.58
N ILE A 227 -1.62 -3.36 -12.31
CA ILE A 227 -2.93 -2.82 -12.70
C ILE A 227 -3.58 -1.99 -11.59
N ILE A 228 -2.95 -1.94 -10.41
CA ILE A 228 -3.36 -1.09 -9.30
C ILE A 228 -2.82 0.31 -9.60
N GLN A 229 -3.57 1.34 -9.20
CA GLN A 229 -3.35 2.71 -9.65
C GLN A 229 -2.09 3.40 -9.07
N ASP A 230 -1.07 2.63 -8.68
CA ASP A 230 0.18 3.04 -8.01
C ASP A 230 1.42 3.06 -8.95
N ASN A 231 1.36 2.38 -10.09
CA ASN A 231 2.61 1.85 -10.69
C ASN A 231 3.51 2.87 -11.43
N LYS A 232 3.02 4.03 -11.89
CA LYS A 232 3.78 4.82 -12.89
C LYS A 232 4.79 5.82 -12.34
N ARG A 233 4.70 6.29 -11.08
CA ARG A 233 5.61 7.36 -10.63
C ARG A 233 6.06 7.37 -9.16
N SER A 234 5.67 6.40 -8.34
CA SER A 234 6.29 6.20 -7.01
C SER A 234 7.83 6.04 -7.11
N SER A 235 8.34 5.71 -8.32
CA SER A 235 9.75 5.67 -8.70
C SER A 235 10.45 7.02 -8.95
N ALA A 236 9.74 8.13 -9.18
CA ALA A 236 10.36 9.40 -9.60
C ALA A 236 10.69 10.36 -8.44
N THR A 237 10.15 10.13 -7.25
CA THR A 237 10.39 10.99 -6.07
C THR A 237 11.86 11.02 -5.66
N CYS A 238 12.67 10.04 -6.08
CA CYS A 238 14.10 9.98 -5.74
C CYS A 238 15.03 10.70 -6.74
N ARG A 239 14.62 10.96 -8.00
CA ARG A 239 15.47 11.74 -8.94
C ARG A 239 15.63 13.20 -8.54
N SER A 240 14.65 13.78 -7.85
CA SER A 240 14.72 15.16 -7.36
C SER A 240 15.68 15.36 -6.20
N HIS A 241 16.02 14.30 -5.45
CA HIS A 241 17.04 14.37 -4.39
C HIS A 241 18.46 14.21 -4.94
N GLU A 242 18.68 13.39 -5.97
CA GLU A 242 19.99 13.22 -6.62
C GLU A 242 20.45 14.46 -7.40
N GLN A 243 19.54 15.23 -8.00
CA GLN A 243 19.93 16.43 -8.76
C GLN A 243 20.47 17.60 -7.91
N GLN A 244 20.35 17.55 -6.58
CA GLN A 244 20.95 18.55 -5.69
C GLN A 244 22.36 18.17 -5.21
N GLU A 245 22.80 16.92 -5.40
CA GLU A 245 24.12 16.45 -4.97
C GLU A 245 24.83 15.70 -6.12
N GLY A 246 25.62 16.41 -6.94
CA GLY A 246 26.62 15.73 -7.79
C GLY A 246 26.79 16.26 -9.20
N SER A 247 27.32 17.48 -9.34
CA SER A 247 28.07 17.83 -10.55
C SER A 247 29.48 17.24 -10.44
N SER A 248 29.73 16.07 -11.07
CA SER A 248 31.07 15.66 -11.56
C SER A 248 31.06 14.39 -12.44
N VAL A 249 31.23 14.62 -13.74
CA VAL A 249 32.03 13.91 -14.78
C VAL A 249 32.38 12.39 -14.66
N HIS A 250 31.91 11.63 -15.67
CA HIS A 250 32.43 10.46 -16.45
C HIS A 250 33.47 9.47 -15.86
N VAL A 251 33.29 8.15 -16.12
CA VAL A 251 34.10 7.28 -17.04
C VAL A 251 33.39 5.93 -17.31
N ASP A 252 33.58 5.48 -18.55
CA ASP A 252 33.20 4.28 -19.33
C ASP A 252 33.62 2.89 -18.77
N GLY A 253 33.00 1.79 -19.26
CA GLY A 253 33.52 0.42 -19.07
C GLY A 253 32.51 -0.74 -19.08
N ASP A 254 32.43 -1.43 -20.22
CA ASP A 254 31.75 -2.70 -20.55
C ASP A 254 31.39 -3.71 -19.43
N ARG A 255 30.15 -4.21 -19.47
CA ARG A 255 29.84 -5.62 -19.11
C ARG A 255 28.57 -6.15 -19.79
N GLN A 256 28.73 -7.26 -20.52
CA GLN A 256 27.67 -8.11 -21.07
C GLN A 256 26.66 -8.53 -19.98
N VAL A 257 25.36 -8.36 -20.27
CA VAL A 257 24.26 -8.90 -19.44
C VAL A 257 23.65 -10.12 -20.13
N SER A 258 23.63 -11.23 -19.38
CA SER A 258 23.00 -12.51 -19.73
C SER A 258 21.50 -12.34 -19.98
N LYS A 259 20.98 -13.06 -20.98
CA LYS A 259 19.56 -13.13 -21.31
C LYS A 259 18.86 -14.08 -20.33
N ASP A 260 18.31 -13.54 -19.26
CA ASP A 260 17.24 -14.19 -18.50
C ASP A 260 16.08 -13.19 -18.35
N VAL A 261 14.89 -13.63 -18.75
CA VAL A 261 13.66 -12.84 -18.66
C VAL A 261 13.27 -12.73 -17.18
N VAL A 262 13.65 -11.63 -16.54
CA VAL A 262 13.31 -11.33 -15.15
C VAL A 262 12.05 -10.45 -15.12
N CYS A 263 10.98 -10.95 -14.50
CA CYS A 263 9.80 -10.15 -14.16
C CYS A 263 10.22 -8.93 -13.31
N PRO A 264 9.82 -7.69 -13.64
CA PRO A 264 10.24 -6.52 -12.89
C PRO A 264 9.52 -6.46 -11.54
N PHE A 265 10.26 -6.70 -10.45
CA PHE A 265 9.83 -6.39 -9.09
C PHE A 265 10.23 -4.95 -8.73
N GLN A 266 9.42 -4.28 -7.92
CA GLN A 266 9.85 -3.07 -7.24
C GLN A 266 10.89 -3.40 -6.16
N LYS A 267 11.90 -2.54 -6.00
CA LYS A 267 12.91 -2.66 -4.94
C LYS A 267 12.84 -1.43 -4.05
N VAL A 268 12.87 -1.67 -2.74
CA VAL A 268 13.21 -0.62 -1.77
C VAL A 268 14.73 -0.53 -1.70
N ALA A 269 15.28 0.64 -1.98
CA ALA A 269 16.69 0.89 -1.73
C ALA A 269 16.83 2.08 -0.78
N SER A 270 17.78 1.99 0.15
CA SER A 270 18.20 3.13 0.94
C SER A 270 19.11 4.01 0.10
N VAL A 271 18.70 5.26 -0.16
CA VAL A 271 19.53 6.27 -0.83
C VAL A 271 19.65 7.45 0.12
N GLY A 272 20.89 7.82 0.47
CA GLY A 272 21.15 8.89 1.45
C GLY A 272 20.59 8.64 2.85
N GLY A 273 20.32 7.38 3.22
CA GLY A 273 19.71 7.03 4.52
C GLY A 273 18.17 7.01 4.52
N HIS A 274 17.52 7.31 3.39
CA HIS A 274 16.06 7.27 3.23
C HIS A 274 15.63 6.15 2.29
N ALA A 275 14.48 5.54 2.58
CA ALA A 275 13.87 4.50 1.79
C ALA A 275 13.22 5.11 0.54
N CYS A 276 13.66 4.61 -0.59
CA CYS A 276 13.09 4.90 -1.89
C CYS A 276 12.51 3.63 -2.50
N VAL A 277 11.26 3.68 -2.96
CA VAL A 277 10.61 2.58 -3.67
C VAL A 277 10.78 2.81 -5.17
N TYR A 278 11.48 1.91 -5.86
CA TYR A 278 11.73 2.02 -7.30
C TYR A 278 11.06 0.89 -8.07
N THR A 279 10.52 1.21 -9.23
CA THR A 279 10.20 0.23 -10.28
C THR A 279 11.39 0.12 -11.23
N LEU A 280 11.88 -1.11 -11.46
CA LEU A 280 12.84 -1.37 -12.55
C LEU A 280 12.06 -1.31 -13.87
N GLU A 281 12.20 -0.24 -14.63
CA GLU A 281 11.70 -0.19 -16.00
C GLU A 281 12.48 -1.21 -16.85
N SER A 282 11.78 -2.18 -17.43
CA SER A 282 12.28 -2.80 -18.66
C SER A 282 12.11 -1.78 -19.78
N ASP A 283 13.18 -1.56 -20.52
CA ASP A 283 13.28 -0.57 -21.58
C ASP A 283 12.35 -0.94 -22.76
N ILE A 284 11.06 -0.57 -22.68
CA ILE A 284 10.04 -0.82 -23.73
C ILE A 284 10.32 0.03 -24.99
N SER A 285 11.29 0.94 -24.93
CA SER A 285 11.75 1.77 -26.07
C SER A 285 12.35 0.96 -27.25
N LYS A 286 12.50 -0.37 -27.13
CA LYS A 286 13.03 -1.25 -28.20
C LYS A 286 12.00 -2.11 -28.93
N MET A 287 10.69 -1.96 -28.70
CA MET A 287 9.68 -2.54 -29.58
C MET A 287 9.51 -1.67 -30.83
N HIS A 288 10.39 -1.86 -31.82
CA HIS A 288 10.14 -1.40 -33.18
C HIS A 288 8.91 -2.12 -33.73
N VAL A 289 7.88 -1.34 -34.07
CA VAL A 289 6.80 -1.76 -34.96
C VAL A 289 7.41 -2.05 -36.34
N ARG A 290 7.23 -3.27 -36.83
CA ARG A 290 7.19 -3.56 -38.27
C ARG A 290 5.75 -3.81 -38.66
#